data_AF-A0A0M5J912-F1
#
_entry.id   AF-A0A0M5J912-F1
#
_cell.length_a   1.000
_cell.length_b   1.000
_cell.length_c   1.000
_cell.angle_alpha   90.00
_cell.angle_beta   90.00
_cell.angle_gamma   90.00
#
_symmetry.space_group_name_H-M   'P 1'
#
loop_
_entity.id
_entity.type
_entity.pdbx_description
1 polymer ?
#
loop_
_entity_poly.entity_id
_entity_poly.type
_entity_poly.pdbx_seq_one_letter_code
_entity_poly.pdbx_strand_id
1 'polypeptide(L)'
;MSKSLILVTTVVLLLSLSLVQCAEKENKDVKPKVEEPDVGQDNMNDMDVMGALSDCNETFRIDMSYLLALNESGSFPDETDRTPKCYVRCVLEMVDVASADGQFDPERAEDALMGIRGVRALSNVKEVAVTCSDRQETCKCERSYQFIKCLMEMEIKMAEKS
;
A
#
# COMPACT_ATOMS: atom_id res chain seq x y z
N MET A 1 15.81 1.73 -52.24
CA MET A 1 15.25 2.49 -51.09
C MET A 1 14.05 1.73 -50.54
N SER A 2 14.23 0.74 -49.64
CA SER A 2 13.13 0.11 -48.89
C SER A 2 13.68 -0.95 -47.92
N LYS A 3 14.49 -0.55 -46.94
CA LYS A 3 14.89 -1.42 -45.82
C LYS A 3 14.87 -0.67 -44.50
N SER A 4 15.22 0.62 -44.50
CA SER A 4 15.15 1.49 -43.32
C SER A 4 13.72 1.80 -42.85
N LEU A 5 12.70 1.72 -43.73
CA LEU A 5 11.32 2.04 -43.34
C LEU A 5 10.66 0.92 -42.53
N ILE A 6 11.03 -0.34 -42.78
CA ILE A 6 10.46 -1.52 -42.09
C ILE A 6 11.01 -1.65 -40.66
N LEU A 7 12.26 -1.24 -40.43
CA LEU A 7 12.91 -1.30 -39.11
C LEU A 7 12.35 -0.26 -38.13
N VAL A 8 11.91 0.90 -38.63
CA VAL A 8 11.36 1.97 -37.80
C VAL A 8 9.94 1.63 -37.33
N THR A 9 9.14 0.99 -38.18
CA THR A 9 7.75 0.62 -37.83
C THR A 9 7.66 -0.47 -36.76
N THR A 10 8.61 -1.42 -36.71
CA THR A 10 8.61 -2.48 -35.69
C THR A 10 9.08 -1.99 -34.31
N VAL A 11 9.99 -1.02 -34.26
CA VAL A 11 10.43 -0.40 -32.99
C VAL A 11 9.31 0.45 -32.37
N VAL A 12 8.50 1.15 -33.18
CA VAL A 12 7.36 1.94 -32.69
C VAL A 12 6.25 1.05 -32.11
N LEU A 13 5.99 -0.14 -32.68
CA LEU A 13 5.02 -1.10 -32.12
C LEU A 13 5.50 -1.75 -30.81
N LEU A 14 6.81 -1.95 -30.63
CA LEU A 14 7.36 -2.48 -29.38
C LEU A 14 7.40 -1.44 -28.25
N LEU A 15 7.54 -0.15 -28.59
CA LEU A 15 7.44 0.96 -27.62
C LEU A 15 6.00 1.24 -27.16
N SER A 16 4.97 0.79 -27.89
CA SER A 16 3.58 0.91 -27.46
C SER A 16 3.15 -0.10 -26.38
N LEU A 17 3.97 -1.09 -26.05
CA LEU A 17 3.71 -2.04 -24.95
C LEU A 17 4.10 -1.46 -23.56
N SER A 18 4.65 -0.25 -23.49
CA SER A 18 5.19 0.35 -22.27
C SER A 18 4.15 1.01 -21.34
N LEU A 19 2.85 0.86 -21.59
CA LEU A 19 1.82 1.38 -20.68
C LEU A 19 0.87 0.25 -20.33
N VAL A 20 1.30 -0.59 -19.37
CA VAL A 20 0.33 -1.24 -18.48
C VAL A 20 -0.41 -0.08 -17.83
N GLN A 21 -1.57 0.28 -18.40
CA GLN A 21 -2.49 1.18 -17.77
C GLN A 21 -2.74 0.60 -16.40
N CYS A 22 -2.34 1.34 -15.37
CA CYS A 22 -2.81 1.12 -14.03
C CYS A 22 -4.31 1.34 -14.09
N ALA A 23 -5.06 0.28 -14.41
CA ALA A 23 -6.50 0.33 -14.47
C ALA A 23 -6.98 0.55 -13.03
N GLU A 24 -7.13 1.81 -12.65
CA GLU A 24 -7.95 2.20 -11.53
C GLU A 24 -9.38 1.91 -11.98
N LYS A 25 -9.92 0.75 -11.56
CA LYS A 25 -11.36 0.57 -11.59
C LYS A 25 -11.93 1.53 -10.55
N GLU A 26 -12.31 2.73 -10.98
CA GLU A 26 -13.19 3.58 -10.19
C GLU A 26 -14.52 2.83 -10.04
N ASN A 27 -14.79 2.32 -8.84
CA ASN A 27 -16.11 1.78 -8.53
C ASN A 27 -17.02 2.95 -8.15
N LYS A 28 -17.77 3.46 -9.14
CA LYS A 28 -18.79 4.49 -8.92
C LYS A 28 -20.04 3.84 -8.33
N ASP A 29 -20.08 3.73 -7.01
CA ASP A 29 -21.34 3.59 -6.26
C ASP A 29 -21.18 4.24 -4.89
N VAL A 30 -21.33 5.57 -4.85
CA VAL A 30 -21.55 6.30 -3.59
C VAL A 30 -23.04 6.18 -3.26
N LYS A 31 -23.37 5.34 -2.28
CA LYS A 31 -24.69 5.31 -1.66
C LYS A 31 -24.67 6.19 -0.39
N PRO A 32 -25.74 6.96 -0.07
CA PRO A 32 -25.72 7.91 1.02
C PRO A 32 -25.60 7.23 2.39
N LYS A 33 -24.77 7.86 3.22
CA LYS A 33 -24.52 7.62 4.65
C LYS A 33 -25.84 7.57 5.44
N VAL A 34 -26.05 6.51 6.21
CA VAL A 34 -27.04 6.45 7.29
C VAL A 34 -26.26 6.54 8.60
N GLU A 35 -26.53 7.57 9.38
CA GLU A 35 -26.01 7.76 10.74
C GLU A 35 -26.76 6.87 11.74
N GLU A 36 -26.04 6.39 12.76
CA GLU A 36 -26.42 6.26 14.19
C GLU A 36 -25.55 5.18 14.91
N PRO A 37 -25.37 5.21 16.24
CA PRO A 37 -25.23 6.33 17.18
C PRO A 37 -23.92 6.26 18.03
N ASP A 38 -23.66 7.39 18.71
CA ASP A 38 -22.55 7.74 19.61
C ASP A 38 -22.41 6.85 20.88
N VAL A 39 -21.17 6.39 21.15
CA VAL A 39 -20.68 6.04 22.49
C VAL A 39 -19.21 6.51 22.66
N GLY A 40 -19.03 7.65 23.34
CA GLY A 40 -18.11 7.74 24.49
C GLY A 40 -16.60 7.88 24.25
N GLN A 41 -16.19 9.07 23.82
CA GLN A 41 -15.02 9.89 24.22
C GLN A 41 -13.92 9.27 25.14
N ASP A 42 -12.69 9.10 24.62
CA ASP A 42 -11.44 9.60 25.24
C ASP A 42 -10.26 9.69 24.24
N ASN A 43 -9.51 10.80 24.30
CA ASN A 43 -8.24 11.14 23.61
C ASN A 43 -8.21 11.34 22.07
N MET A 44 -8.03 12.60 21.67
CA MET A 44 -7.64 13.03 20.32
C MET A 44 -6.27 12.45 19.95
N ASN A 45 -6.22 11.80 18.77
CA ASN A 45 -5.05 11.31 18.02
C ASN A 45 -4.73 9.80 18.11
N ASP A 46 -5.70 8.93 18.35
CA ASP A 46 -5.52 7.51 18.02
C ASP A 46 -5.94 7.30 16.55
N MET A 47 -5.02 6.84 15.70
CA MET A 47 -5.35 6.50 14.33
C MET A 47 -6.22 5.24 14.33
N ASP A 48 -7.43 5.33 13.77
CA ASP A 48 -8.34 4.19 13.67
C ASP A 48 -7.93 3.24 12.53
N VAL A 49 -6.82 2.53 12.75
CA VAL A 49 -6.30 1.60 11.75
C VAL A 49 -7.22 0.40 11.59
N MET A 50 -7.93 -0.02 12.64
CA MET A 50 -8.87 -1.14 12.56
C MET A 50 -10.10 -0.79 11.71
N GLY A 51 -10.64 0.43 11.86
CA GLY A 51 -11.65 0.97 10.97
C GLY A 51 -11.14 1.03 9.53
N ALA A 52 -9.92 1.50 9.31
CA ALA A 52 -9.32 1.55 7.97
C ALA A 52 -9.19 0.16 7.32
N LEU A 53 -8.77 -0.85 8.08
CA LEU A 53 -8.69 -2.23 7.59
C LEU A 53 -10.07 -2.78 7.19
N SER A 54 -11.12 -2.47 7.96
CA SER A 54 -12.49 -2.88 7.67
C SER A 54 -13.03 -2.20 6.40
N ASP A 55 -12.99 -0.87 6.37
CA ASP A 55 -13.59 -0.06 5.30
C ASP A 55 -12.92 -0.33 3.95
N CYS A 56 -11.60 -0.47 3.95
CA CYS A 56 -10.86 -0.80 2.73
C CYS A 56 -11.20 -2.19 2.19
N ASN A 57 -11.62 -3.13 3.04
CA ASN A 57 -12.00 -4.48 2.63
C ASN A 57 -13.36 -4.49 1.92
N GLU A 58 -14.23 -3.50 2.16
CA GLU A 58 -15.49 -3.36 1.44
C GLU A 58 -15.27 -3.08 -0.05
N THR A 59 -14.22 -2.31 -0.37
CA THR A 59 -13.86 -1.92 -1.74
C THR A 59 -12.86 -2.90 -2.37
N PHE A 60 -11.81 -3.24 -1.64
CA PHE A 60 -10.73 -4.11 -2.07
C PHE A 60 -10.77 -5.39 -1.25
N ARG A 61 -11.68 -6.30 -1.61
CA ARG A 61 -11.84 -7.57 -0.89
C ARG A 61 -10.57 -8.41 -0.99
N ILE A 62 -9.98 -8.72 0.15
CA ILE A 62 -8.81 -9.59 0.25
C ILE A 62 -9.10 -10.81 1.11
N ASP A 63 -8.33 -11.87 0.87
CA ASP A 63 -8.24 -12.97 1.81
C ASP A 63 -7.25 -12.61 2.94
N MET A 64 -7.56 -13.01 4.18
CA MET A 64 -6.72 -12.72 5.35
C MET A 64 -5.31 -13.30 5.22
N SER A 65 -5.12 -14.36 4.42
CA SER A 65 -3.80 -14.95 4.13
C SER A 65 -2.81 -13.96 3.54
N TYR A 66 -3.27 -12.92 2.81
CA TYR A 66 -2.39 -11.87 2.30
C TYR A 66 -1.75 -11.06 3.43
N LEU A 67 -2.53 -10.67 4.45
CA LEU A 67 -2.02 -9.91 5.59
C LEU A 67 -1.16 -10.78 6.51
N LEU A 68 -1.55 -12.05 6.71
CA LEU A 68 -0.75 -13.01 7.49
C LEU A 68 0.61 -13.26 6.83
N ALA A 69 0.65 -13.56 5.54
CA ALA A 69 1.88 -13.78 4.80
C ALA A 69 2.76 -12.53 4.76
N LEU A 70 2.16 -11.34 4.61
CA LEU A 70 2.91 -10.07 4.65
C LEU A 70 3.57 -9.87 6.01
N ASN A 71 2.87 -10.16 7.11
CA ASN A 71 3.41 -10.04 8.45
C ASN A 71 4.50 -11.09 8.76
N GLU A 72 4.36 -12.31 8.24
CA GLU A 72 5.29 -13.42 8.51
C GLU A 72 6.55 -13.38 7.62
N SER A 73 6.39 -13.03 6.35
CA SER A 73 7.44 -13.15 5.33
C SER A 73 7.87 -11.82 4.71
N GLY A 74 7.12 -10.74 4.97
CA GLY A 74 7.32 -9.46 4.31
C GLY A 74 6.76 -9.40 2.89
N SER A 75 6.09 -10.45 2.39
CA SER A 75 5.57 -10.50 1.01
C SER A 75 4.17 -11.12 0.92
N PHE A 76 3.44 -10.78 -0.13
CA PHE A 76 2.19 -11.44 -0.49
C PHE A 76 2.42 -12.82 -1.14
N PRO A 77 1.49 -13.77 -0.97
CA PRO A 77 1.59 -15.10 -1.57
C PRO A 77 1.51 -15.06 -3.10
N ASP A 78 0.72 -14.14 -3.67
CA ASP A 78 0.69 -13.83 -5.09
C ASP A 78 0.94 -12.33 -5.31
N GLU A 79 2.17 -11.96 -5.68
CA GLU A 79 2.53 -10.58 -5.98
C GLU A 79 2.04 -10.10 -7.35
N THR A 80 1.39 -10.96 -8.15
CA THR A 80 0.75 -10.53 -9.40
C THR A 80 -0.67 -10.01 -9.18
N ASP A 81 -1.30 -10.38 -8.05
CA ASP A 81 -2.61 -9.86 -7.67
C ASP A 81 -2.52 -8.39 -7.26
N ARG A 82 -3.28 -7.55 -7.97
CA ARG A 82 -3.35 -6.11 -7.75
C ARG A 82 -4.27 -5.74 -6.59
N THR A 83 -5.28 -6.55 -6.31
CA THR A 83 -6.32 -6.28 -5.30
C THR A 83 -5.72 -6.05 -3.90
N PRO A 84 -4.88 -6.94 -3.35
CA PRO A 84 -4.28 -6.74 -2.03
C PRO A 84 -3.30 -5.57 -1.98
N LYS A 85 -2.66 -5.23 -3.11
CA LYS A 85 -1.81 -4.03 -3.20
C LYS A 85 -2.64 -2.75 -3.11
N CYS A 86 -3.81 -2.72 -3.75
CA CYS A 86 -4.72 -1.59 -3.65
C CYS A 86 -5.43 -1.52 -2.30
N TYR A 87 -5.67 -2.65 -1.64
CA TYR A 87 -6.10 -2.68 -0.24
C TYR A 87 -5.08 -1.98 0.65
N VAL A 88 -3.79 -2.32 0.55
CA VAL A 88 -2.71 -1.64 1.29
C VAL A 88 -2.71 -0.14 1.00
N ARG A 89 -2.81 0.27 -0.27
CA ARG A 89 -2.91 1.70 -0.61
C ARG A 89 -4.06 2.38 0.13
N CYS A 90 -5.26 1.80 0.06
CA CYS A 90 -6.44 2.34 0.72
C CYS A 90 -6.22 2.54 2.22
N VAL A 91 -5.67 1.53 2.90
CA VAL A 91 -5.40 1.61 4.35
C VAL A 91 -4.41 2.74 4.65
N LEU A 92 -3.30 2.82 3.91
CA LEU A 92 -2.29 3.86 4.11
C LEU A 92 -2.82 5.27 3.81
N GLU A 93 -3.71 5.42 2.84
CA GLU A 93 -4.38 6.70 2.55
C GLU A 93 -5.37 7.10 3.65
N MET A 94 -6.12 6.14 4.20
CA MET A 94 -7.10 6.39 5.27
C MET A 94 -6.46 6.83 6.58
N VAL A 95 -5.24 6.34 6.86
CA VAL A 95 -4.50 6.69 8.07
C VAL A 95 -3.43 7.77 7.83
N ASP A 96 -3.54 8.52 6.74
CA ASP A 96 -2.62 9.62 6.36
C ASP A 96 -1.13 9.23 6.21
N VAL A 97 -0.80 7.93 6.14
CA VAL A 97 0.58 7.48 5.87
C VAL A 97 0.96 7.70 4.41
N ALA A 98 -0.01 7.59 3.50
CA ALA A 98 0.16 7.89 2.09
C ALA A 98 -0.78 9.01 1.66
N SER A 99 -0.27 10.00 0.94
CA SER A 99 -1.10 10.96 0.23
C SER A 99 -1.78 10.32 -0.99
N ALA A 100 -2.82 10.97 -1.52
CA ALA A 100 -3.46 10.56 -2.77
C ALA A 100 -2.49 10.51 -3.97
N ASP A 101 -1.40 11.29 -3.94
CA ASP A 101 -0.34 11.26 -4.95
C ASP A 101 0.71 10.16 -4.71
N GLY A 102 0.54 9.38 -3.64
CA GLY A 102 1.37 8.27 -3.19
C GLY A 102 2.74 8.65 -2.68
N GLN A 103 2.86 9.87 -2.14
CA GLN A 103 3.98 10.26 -1.27
C GLN A 103 3.70 9.77 0.15
N PHE A 104 4.73 9.28 0.84
CA PHE A 104 4.62 8.73 2.19
C PHE A 104 5.05 9.73 3.27
N ASP A 105 4.38 9.67 4.42
CA ASP A 105 4.74 10.38 5.64
C ASP A 105 5.38 9.40 6.65
N PRO A 106 6.70 9.46 6.86
CA PRO A 106 7.39 8.57 7.79
C PRO A 106 6.98 8.74 9.26
N GLU A 107 6.54 9.93 9.67
CA GLU A 107 6.08 10.16 11.06
C GLU A 107 4.73 9.48 11.26
N ARG A 108 3.80 9.63 10.31
CA ARG A 108 2.52 8.90 10.34
C ARG A 108 2.70 7.39 10.28
N ALA A 109 3.69 6.90 9.52
CA ALA A 109 3.95 5.46 9.41
C ALA A 109 4.31 4.83 10.77
N GLU A 110 5.10 5.54 11.59
CA GLU A 110 5.45 5.12 12.95
C GLU A 110 4.22 5.03 13.85
N ASP A 111 3.44 6.10 13.90
CA ASP A 111 2.22 6.15 14.70
C ASP A 111 1.21 5.06 14.29
N ALA A 112 1.02 4.83 12.99
CA ALA A 112 0.07 3.83 12.48
C ALA A 112 0.52 2.39 12.82
N LEU A 113 1.82 2.09 12.71
CA LEU A 113 2.34 0.78 13.04
C LEU A 113 2.27 0.46 14.53
N MET A 114 2.43 1.46 15.40
CA MET A 114 2.19 1.31 16.85
C MET A 114 0.74 0.93 17.16
N GLY A 115 -0.23 1.43 16.39
CA GLY A 115 -1.66 1.13 16.57
C GLY A 115 -2.09 -0.28 16.13
N ILE A 116 -1.32 -0.94 15.25
CA ILE A 116 -1.65 -2.28 14.74
C ILE A 116 -0.97 -3.39 15.56
N ARG A 117 0.19 -3.11 16.17
CA ARG A 117 1.09 -4.15 16.69
C ARG A 117 1.18 -4.19 18.20
N GLY A 118 0.60 -5.24 18.78
CA GLY A 118 1.03 -5.74 20.09
C GLY A 118 2.46 -6.29 20.00
N VAL A 119 3.43 -5.49 20.46
CA VAL A 119 4.80 -5.90 20.84
C VAL A 119 5.60 -6.65 19.76
N ARG A 120 5.91 -5.96 18.65
CA ARG A 120 7.14 -6.12 17.86
C ARG A 120 7.46 -4.76 17.23
N ALA A 121 7.93 -3.81 18.03
CA ALA A 121 8.32 -2.51 17.51
C ALA A 121 9.80 -2.56 17.12
N LEU A 122 10.09 -2.27 15.85
CA LEU A 122 11.38 -1.69 15.50
C LEU A 122 11.63 -0.50 16.45
N SER A 123 12.80 -0.39 17.06
CA SER A 123 13.14 0.78 17.88
C SER A 123 13.38 2.06 17.06
N ASN A 124 13.29 1.95 15.73
CA ASN A 124 13.65 2.94 14.73
C ASN A 124 12.68 2.93 13.53
N VAL A 125 11.36 2.79 13.79
CA VAL A 125 10.34 2.72 12.73
C VAL A 125 10.45 3.90 11.77
N LYS A 126 10.61 5.11 12.30
CA LYS A 126 10.73 6.34 11.49
C LYS A 126 11.90 6.28 10.53
N GLU A 127 13.10 5.89 10.98
CA GLU A 127 14.28 5.80 10.12
C GLU A 127 14.11 4.75 9.01
N VAL A 128 13.47 3.63 9.34
CA VAL A 128 13.14 2.59 8.37
C VAL A 128 12.10 3.11 7.37
N ALA A 129 11.06 3.81 7.83
CA ALA A 129 10.06 4.42 6.97
C ALA A 129 10.65 5.44 6.02
N VAL A 130 11.56 6.31 6.47
CA VAL A 130 12.32 7.23 5.60
C VAL A 130 13.05 6.46 4.51
N THR A 131 13.73 5.37 4.88
CA THR A 131 14.47 4.52 3.92
C THR A 131 13.55 3.88 2.89
N CYS A 132 12.35 3.48 3.30
CA CYS A 132 11.37 2.82 2.45
C CYS A 132 10.53 3.79 1.60
N SER A 133 10.59 5.10 1.85
CA SER A 133 9.69 6.11 1.25
C SER A 133 10.13 6.61 -0.13
N ASP A 134 11.41 6.53 -0.49
CA ASP A 134 11.90 6.94 -1.81
C ASP A 134 11.57 5.87 -2.86
N ARG A 135 10.39 6.01 -3.49
CA ARG A 135 9.79 5.02 -4.38
C ARG A 135 9.44 5.62 -5.74
N GLN A 136 9.66 4.85 -6.81
CA GLN A 136 9.50 5.30 -8.20
C GLN A 136 8.46 4.48 -8.98
N GLU A 137 7.70 3.60 -8.33
CA GLU A 137 6.64 2.84 -9.00
C GLU A 137 5.54 3.78 -9.51
N THR A 138 5.28 3.73 -10.82
CA THR A 138 4.22 4.52 -11.46
C THR A 138 2.82 4.15 -10.94
N CYS A 139 2.62 2.90 -10.54
CA CYS A 139 1.35 2.42 -10.01
C CYS A 139 1.25 2.71 -8.51
N LYS A 140 0.25 3.49 -8.08
CA LYS A 140 0.04 3.83 -6.66
C LYS A 140 -0.13 2.58 -5.78
N CYS A 141 -0.94 1.60 -6.21
CA CYS A 141 -1.10 0.36 -5.46
C CYS A 141 0.22 -0.42 -5.32
N GLU A 142 1.01 -0.48 -6.40
CA GLU A 142 2.34 -1.14 -6.35
C GLU A 142 3.26 -0.39 -5.41
N ARG A 143 3.33 0.94 -5.53
CA ARG A 143 4.15 1.79 -4.69
C ARG A 143 3.85 1.61 -3.21
N SER A 144 2.57 1.63 -2.84
CA SER A 144 2.10 1.39 -1.47
C SER A 144 2.44 -0.02 -0.98
N TYR A 145 2.27 -1.04 -1.82
CA TYR A 145 2.67 -2.40 -1.49
C TYR A 145 4.17 -2.50 -1.22
N GLN A 146 4.98 -1.90 -2.08
CA GLN A 146 6.42 -1.99 -1.95
C GLN A 146 6.96 -1.21 -0.75
N PHE A 147 6.29 -0.11 -0.38
CA PHE A 147 6.56 0.61 0.86
C PHE A 147 6.33 -0.30 2.08
N ILE A 148 5.15 -0.93 2.21
CA ILE A 148 4.88 -1.80 3.36
C ILE A 148 5.76 -3.05 3.36
N LYS A 149 6.02 -3.65 2.19
CA LYS A 149 6.96 -4.77 2.04
C LYS A 149 8.35 -4.42 2.57
N CYS A 150 8.87 -3.25 2.21
CA CYS A 150 10.14 -2.76 2.71
C CYS A 150 10.15 -2.64 4.25
N LEU A 151 9.11 -2.07 4.85
CA LEU A 151 8.98 -1.97 6.30
C LEU A 151 9.00 -3.34 6.98
N MET A 152 8.20 -4.28 6.48
CA MET A 152 8.08 -5.64 7.05
C MET A 152 9.36 -6.44 6.90
N GLU A 153 10.01 -6.40 5.73
CA GLU A 153 11.29 -7.08 5.54
C GLU A 153 12.38 -6.54 6.45
N MET A 154 12.41 -5.22 6.68
CA MET A 154 13.37 -4.59 7.58
C MET A 154 13.10 -5.00 9.04
N GLU A 155 11.84 -5.06 9.45
CA GLU A 155 11.45 -5.58 10.76
C GLU A 155 11.91 -7.02 10.98
N ILE A 156 11.61 -7.92 10.04
CA ILE A 156 12.01 -9.33 10.10
C ILE A 156 13.54 -9.44 10.19
N LYS A 157 14.27 -8.74 9.32
CA LYS A 157 15.74 -8.74 9.31
C LYS A 157 16.36 -8.22 10.60
N MET A 158 15.70 -7.31 11.33
CA MET A 158 16.18 -6.82 12.63
C MET A 158 15.86 -7.80 13.75
N ALA A 159 14.68 -8.44 13.71
CA ALA A 159 14.28 -9.46 14.68
C ALA A 159 15.19 -10.71 14.62
N GLU A 160 15.60 -11.14 13.43
CA GLU A 160 16.52 -12.28 13.25
C GLU A 160 17.94 -12.03 13.79
N LYS A 161 18.34 -10.76 13.94
CA LYS A 161 19.68 -10.35 14.40
C LYS A 161 19.74 -10.06 15.89
N SER A 162 18.60 -10.05 16.58
CA SER A 162 18.47 -9.75 18.02
C SER A 162 18.58 -11.02 18.85
#